data_AF-A0A397T8W9-F1
#
_entry.id   AF-A0A397T8W9-F1
#
_cell.length_a   1.000
_cell.length_b   1.000
_cell.length_c   1.000
_cell.angle_alpha   90.00
_cell.angle_beta   90.00
_cell.angle_gamma   90.00
#
_symmetry.space_group_name_H-M   'P 1'
#
loop_
_entity.id
_entity.type
_entity.pdbx_description
1 polymer ?
#
loop_
_entity_poly.entity_id
_entity_poly.type
_entity_poly.pdbx_seq_one_letter_code
_entity_poly.pdbx_strand_id
1 'polypeptide(L)'
;MNLLSPHITVGKLGDMIQYKDKTAKEGGTGNLALLTYPVLMAADILLYDSDLVIVGQDQQQHLELTRDLASKFNNFYEKDLLKIPQFTIPSLGGKIMGLKNPEKKM
;
A
#
# COMPACT_ATOMS: atom_id res chain seq x y z
N MET A 1 -4.30 -7.08 -12.18
CA MET A 1 -3.29 -5.99 -12.17
C MET A 1 -3.57 -4.88 -13.19
N ASN A 2 -4.09 -5.16 -14.39
CA ASN A 2 -4.15 -4.14 -15.47
C ASN A 2 -5.21 -3.03 -15.34
N LEU A 3 -6.20 -3.12 -14.43
CA LEU A 3 -7.24 -2.09 -14.31
C LEU A 3 -6.86 -0.91 -13.40
N LEU A 4 -6.05 -1.14 -12.36
CA LEU A 4 -5.63 -0.08 -11.43
C LEU A 4 -4.35 0.63 -11.90
N SER A 5 -3.47 -0.08 -12.60
CA SER A 5 -2.18 0.45 -13.07
C SER A 5 -2.27 1.75 -13.89
N PRO A 6 -3.28 1.98 -14.76
CA PRO A 6 -3.40 3.25 -15.49
C PRO A 6 -3.63 4.48 -14.59
N HIS A 7 -4.07 4.30 -13.34
CA HIS A 7 -4.40 5.39 -12.42
C HIS A 7 -3.22 5.81 -11.52
N ILE A 8 -2.03 5.26 -11.75
CA ILE A 8 -0.81 5.50 -10.98
C ILE A 8 0.42 5.56 -11.89
N THR A 9 1.39 6.40 -11.54
CA THR A 9 2.64 6.54 -12.29
C THR A 9 3.76 5.70 -11.66
N VAL A 10 4.71 5.27 -12.50
CA VAL A 10 5.95 4.62 -12.04
C VAL A 10 6.70 5.51 -11.04
N GLY A 11 6.73 6.83 -11.26
CA GLY A 11 7.34 7.79 -10.34
C GLY A 11 6.72 7.74 -8.93
N LYS A 12 5.38 7.75 -8.83
CA LYS A 12 4.69 7.69 -7.53
C LYS A 12 4.98 6.38 -6.78
N LEU A 13 5.10 5.25 -7.50
CA LEU A 13 5.52 3.98 -6.91
C LEU A 13 6.99 4.01 -6.47
N GLY A 14 7.87 4.60 -7.28
CA GLY A 14 9.28 4.79 -6.96
C GLY A 14 9.52 5.69 -5.74
N ASP A 15 8.57 6.58 -5.43
CA ASP A 15 8.66 7.49 -4.29
C ASP A 15 8.25 6.89 -2.95
N MET A 16 7.66 5.69 -2.93
CA MET A 16 7.19 5.04 -1.71
C MET A 16 8.35 4.67 -0.78
N ILE A 17 8.16 4.87 0.53
CA ILE A 17 9.22 4.69 1.54
C ILE A 17 9.66 3.23 1.58
N GLN A 18 8.71 2.29 1.57
CA GLN A 18 8.97 0.86 1.61
C GLN A 18 9.73 0.37 0.37
N TYR A 19 9.49 0.99 -0.79
CA TYR A 19 10.25 0.70 -2.00
C TYR A 19 11.69 1.19 -1.85
N LYS A 20 11.90 2.46 -1.47
CA LYS A 20 13.23 3.04 -1.25
C LYS A 20 14.04 2.27 -0.20
N ASP A 21 13.43 1.93 0.93
CA ASP A 21 14.09 1.22 2.03
C ASP A 21 14.48 -0.22 1.65
N LYS A 22 13.63 -0.93 0.91
CA LYS A 22 13.91 -2.30 0.48
C LYS A 22 14.91 -2.36 -0.67
N THR A 23 14.81 -1.46 -1.63
CA THR A 23 15.79 -1.36 -2.73
C THR A 23 17.18 -0.95 -2.25
N ALA A 24 17.27 -0.07 -1.26
CA ALA A 24 18.55 0.28 -0.62
C ALA A 24 19.23 -0.94 0.04
N LYS A 25 18.44 -1.86 0.61
CA LYS A 25 18.95 -3.11 1.21
C LYS A 25 19.37 -4.15 0.16
N GLU A 26 18.76 -4.12 -1.03
CA GLU A 26 19.02 -5.06 -2.14
C GLU A 26 20.13 -4.58 -3.10
N GLY A 27 20.87 -3.52 -2.78
CA GLY A 27 21.98 -3.04 -3.61
C GLY A 27 21.58 -2.02 -4.68
N GLY A 28 20.43 -1.37 -4.54
CA GLY A 28 20.02 -0.22 -5.35
C GLY A 28 19.06 -0.53 -6.50
N THR A 29 18.82 -1.82 -6.81
CA THR A 29 17.88 -2.24 -7.85
C THR A 29 16.80 -3.15 -7.27
N GLY A 30 15.59 -2.60 -7.12
CA GLY A 30 14.40 -3.39 -6.77
C GLY A 30 13.85 -4.15 -7.97
N ASN A 31 13.35 -5.36 -7.74
CA ASN A 31 12.59 -6.07 -8.76
C ASN A 31 11.22 -5.41 -9.01
N LEU A 32 10.60 -5.73 -10.15
CA LEU A 32 9.30 -5.15 -10.54
C LEU A 32 8.18 -5.47 -9.56
N ALA A 33 8.20 -6.66 -8.94
CA ALA A 33 7.18 -7.06 -7.97
C ALA A 33 7.27 -6.17 -6.72
N LEU A 34 8.47 -5.83 -6.27
CA LEU A 34 8.70 -4.92 -5.15
C LEU A 34 8.18 -3.50 -5.45
N LEU A 35 8.26 -3.04 -6.69
CA LEU A 35 7.71 -1.76 -7.12
C LEU A 35 6.17 -1.78 -7.21
N THR A 36 5.60 -2.90 -7.67
CA THR A 36 4.18 -2.97 -8.07
C THR A 36 3.27 -3.64 -7.05
N TYR A 37 3.79 -4.31 -6.01
CA TYR A 37 2.96 -4.94 -4.99
C TYR A 37 1.98 -3.98 -4.30
N PRO A 38 2.23 -2.66 -4.13
CA PRO A 38 1.22 -1.78 -3.56
C PRO A 38 -0.05 -1.70 -4.40
N VAL A 39 0.06 -1.84 -5.72
CA VAL A 39 -1.08 -1.91 -6.65
C VAL A 39 -1.81 -3.24 -6.51
N LEU A 40 -1.07 -4.34 -6.29
CA LEU A 40 -1.67 -5.65 -5.99
C LEU A 40 -2.44 -5.61 -4.66
N MET A 41 -1.84 -5.03 -3.62
CA MET A 41 -2.49 -4.85 -2.31
C MET A 41 -3.77 -4.01 -2.42
N ALA A 42 -3.75 -2.94 -3.23
CA ALA A 42 -4.95 -2.15 -3.50
C ALA A 42 -6.03 -2.99 -4.18
N ALA A 43 -5.67 -3.82 -5.17
CA ALA A 43 -6.62 -4.72 -5.82
C ALA A 43 -7.21 -5.73 -4.83
N ASP A 44 -6.40 -6.30 -3.95
CA ASP A 44 -6.84 -7.27 -2.95
C ASP A 44 -7.87 -6.66 -1.99
N ILE A 45 -7.72 -5.39 -1.60
CA ILE A 45 -8.67 -4.70 -0.72
C ILE A 45 -9.97 -4.34 -1.45
N LEU A 46 -9.84 -3.77 -2.65
CA LEU A 46 -10.96 -3.20 -3.41
C LEU A 46 -11.85 -4.28 -4.04
N LEU A 47 -11.33 -5.48 -4.27
CA LEU A 47 -12.10 -6.60 -4.82
C LEU A 47 -13.27 -7.03 -3.92
N TYR A 48 -13.16 -6.83 -2.61
CA TYR A 48 -14.12 -7.33 -1.62
C TYR A 48 -14.97 -6.23 -0.96
N ASP A 49 -14.97 -5.00 -1.49
CA ASP A 49 -15.73 -3.87 -0.92
C ASP A 49 -15.51 -3.69 0.59
N SER A 50 -14.25 -3.81 1.01
CA SER A 50 -13.84 -3.76 2.42
C SER A 50 -14.25 -2.42 3.07
N ASP A 51 -14.98 -2.48 4.18
CA ASP A 51 -15.32 -1.30 4.99
C ASP A 51 -14.12 -0.76 5.77
N LEU A 52 -13.43 -1.66 6.48
CA LEU A 52 -12.36 -1.35 7.40
C LEU A 52 -11.18 -2.28 7.17
N VAL A 53 -10.00 -1.70 6.99
CA VAL A 53 -8.73 -2.44 6.90
C VAL A 53 -7.87 -2.09 8.10
N ILE A 54 -7.58 -3.08 8.93
CA ILE A 54 -6.69 -2.92 10.09
C ILE A 54 -5.26 -3.14 9.61
N VAL A 55 -4.41 -2.12 9.78
CA VAL A 55 -3.01 -2.20 9.34
C VAL A 55 -2.03 -1.69 10.38
N GLY A 56 -0.80 -2.20 10.31
CA GLY A 56 0.32 -1.61 11.06
C GLY A 56 0.71 -0.24 10.51
N GLN A 57 1.40 0.56 11.33
CA GLN A 57 1.82 1.91 10.96
C GLN A 57 2.64 1.95 9.66
N ASP A 58 3.50 0.95 9.44
CA ASP A 58 4.34 0.85 8.24
C ASP A 58 3.55 0.57 6.96
N GLN A 59 2.25 0.25 7.03
CA GLN A 59 1.41 -0.07 5.88
C GLN A 59 0.42 1.07 5.57
N GLN A 60 0.41 2.14 6.38
CA GLN A 60 -0.47 3.29 6.19
C GLN A 60 -0.33 3.90 4.80
N GLN A 61 0.89 4.03 4.28
CA GLN A 61 1.14 4.61 2.96
C GLN A 61 0.49 3.79 1.83
N HIS A 62 0.43 2.45 1.94
CA HIS A 62 -0.25 1.62 0.94
C HIS A 62 -1.76 1.74 1.02
N LEU A 63 -2.31 1.99 2.22
CA LEU A 63 -3.75 2.21 2.39
C LEU A 63 -4.19 3.55 1.83
N GLU A 64 -3.39 4.60 2.02
CA GLU A 64 -3.62 5.88 1.33
C GLU A 64 -3.53 5.71 -0.18
N LEU A 65 -2.58 4.93 -0.68
CA LEU A 65 -2.49 4.62 -2.10
C LEU A 65 -3.75 3.89 -2.61
N THR A 66 -4.28 2.95 -1.84
CA THR A 66 -5.49 2.21 -2.17
C THR A 66 -6.70 3.14 -2.28
N ARG A 67 -6.85 4.08 -1.34
CA ARG A 67 -7.92 5.08 -1.34
C ARG A 67 -7.80 6.06 -2.51
N ASP A 68 -6.58 6.52 -2.80
CA ASP A 68 -6.28 7.36 -3.96
C ASP A 68 -6.66 6.66 -5.27
N LEU A 69 -6.28 5.38 -5.42
CA LEU A 69 -6.58 4.58 -6.60
C LEU A 69 -8.09 4.39 -6.78
N ALA A 70 -8.81 4.04 -5.72
CA ALA A 70 -10.27 3.90 -5.77
C ALA A 70 -10.95 5.21 -6.19
N SER A 71 -10.53 6.33 -5.59
CA SER A 71 -11.07 7.66 -5.90
C SER A 71 -10.81 8.04 -7.36
N LYS A 72 -9.59 7.84 -7.85
CA LYS A 72 -9.21 8.12 -9.25
C LYS A 72 -9.96 7.23 -10.23
N PHE A 73 -10.16 5.96 -9.90
CA PHE A 73 -10.89 5.02 -10.74
C PHE A 73 -12.35 5.45 -10.86
N ASN A 74 -13.02 5.74 -9.74
CA ASN A 74 -14.41 6.21 -9.73
C ASN A 74 -14.57 7.50 -10.51
N ASN A 75 -13.66 8.46 -10.32
CA ASN A 75 -13.66 9.73 -11.05
C ASN A 75 -13.46 9.52 -12.56
N PHE A 76 -12.57 8.60 -12.96
CA PHE A 76 -12.31 8.32 -14.37
C PHE A 76 -13.53 7.72 -15.09
N TYR A 77 -14.27 6.85 -14.42
CA TYR A 77 -15.47 6.21 -14.97
C TYR A 77 -16.77 6.99 -14.67
N GLU A 78 -16.67 8.12 -13.96
CA GLU A 78 -17.79 8.95 -13.51
C GLU A 78 -18.87 8.15 -12.76
N LYS A 79 -18.45 7.14 -11.98
CA LYS A 79 -19.32 6.18 -11.28
C LYS A 79 -18.68 5.69 -9.99
N ASP A 80 -19.51 5.44 -8.97
CA ASP A 80 -19.09 4.80 -7.72
C ASP A 80 -18.96 3.28 -7.91
N LEU A 81 -17.88 2.86 -8.59
CA LEU A 81 -17.61 1.45 -8.90
C LEU A 81 -16.81 0.74 -7.81
N LEU A 82 -15.89 1.44 -7.15
CA LEU A 82 -15.04 0.91 -6.10
C LEU A 82 -15.34 1.60 -4.77
N LYS A 83 -15.58 0.82 -3.72
CA LYS A 83 -15.74 1.35 -2.38
C LYS A 83 -14.40 1.84 -1.83
N ILE A 84 -14.38 3.06 -1.30
CA ILE A 84 -13.16 3.64 -0.69
C ILE A 84 -13.05 3.12 0.76
N PRO A 85 -12.06 2.28 1.09
CA PRO A 85 -11.95 1.66 2.41
C PRO A 85 -11.53 2.68 3.48
N GLN A 86 -12.01 2.49 4.70
CA GLN A 86 -11.43 3.12 5.89
C GLN A 86 -10.28 2.25 6.42
N PHE A 87 -9.34 2.85 7.15
CA PHE A 87 -8.30 2.09 7.82
C PHE A 87 -8.11 2.55 9.25
N THR A 88 -7.63 1.64 10.10
CA THR A 88 -7.28 1.95 11.49
C THR A 88 -5.95 1.30 11.85
N ILE A 89 -5.23 1.96 12.75
CA ILE A 89 -3.99 1.45 13.33
C ILE A 89 -4.32 1.01 14.76
N PRO A 90 -4.12 -0.27 15.12
CA PRO A 90 -4.36 -0.75 16.46
C PRO A 90 -3.57 0.04 17.51
N SER A 91 -4.25 0.48 18.57
CA SER A 91 -3.63 1.21 19.69
C SER A 91 -2.68 0.33 20.53
N LEU A 92 -2.89 -0.99 20.53
CA LEU A 92 -1.96 -1.99 21.07
C LEU A 92 -1.40 -2.85 19.93
N GLY A 93 -0.08 -3.06 19.91
CA GLY A 93 0.56 -4.03 19.00
C GLY A 93 0.83 -3.54 17.58
N GLY A 94 0.59 -2.26 17.26
CA GLY A 94 0.89 -1.69 15.94
C GLY A 94 2.38 -1.74 15.55
N LYS A 95 3.28 -1.93 16.53
CA LYS A 95 4.73 -2.07 16.34
C LYS A 95 5.31 -3.07 17.36
N ILE A 96 5.68 -4.27 16.89
CA ILE A 96 6.35 -5.30 17.71
C ILE A 96 7.85 -5.26 17.41
N MET A 97 8.68 -5.18 18.45
CA MET A 97 10.14 -5.08 18.34
C MET A 97 10.80 -6.46 18.39
N GLY A 98 11.96 -6.59 17.74
CA GLY A 98 12.67 -7.85 17.59
C GLY A 98 13.25 -8.35 18.91
N LEU A 99 13.10 -9.65 19.17
CA LEU A 99 13.57 -10.27 20.42
C LEU A 99 15.09 -10.19 20.63
N LYS A 100 15.87 -10.17 19.54
CA LYS A 100 17.34 -10.07 19.58
C LYS A 100 17.88 -8.65 19.51
N ASN A 101 17.09 -7.70 19.00
CA ASN A 101 17.47 -6.30 18.89
C ASN A 101 16.22 -5.43 19.08
N PRO A 102 16.01 -4.86 20.28
CA PRO A 102 14.83 -4.09 20.63
C PRO A 102 14.68 -2.76 19.87
N GLU A 103 15.73 -2.29 19.17
CA GLU A 103 15.66 -1.08 18.33
C GLU A 103 15.20 -1.39 16.89
N LYS A 104 15.25 -2.67 16.49
CA LYS A 104 14.74 -3.13 15.20
C LYS A 104 13.37 -3.75 15.37
N LYS A 105 12.49 -3.52 14.40
CA LYS A 105 11.21 -4.22 14.32
C LYS A 105 11.43 -5.74 14.21
N MET A 106 10.54 -6.53 14.79
CA MET A 106 10.55 -8.00 14.69
C MET A 106 10.39 -8.49 13.25
#